data_AF-A0ABD2JQF3-F1
#
_entry.id   AF-A0ABD2JQF3-F1
#
_cell.length_a   1.000
_cell.length_b   1.000
_cell.length_c   1.000
_cell.angle_alpha   90.00
_cell.angle_beta   90.00
_cell.angle_gamma   90.00
#
_symmetry.space_group_name_H-M   'P 1'
#
loop_
_entity.id
_entity.type
_entity.pdbx_description
1 polymer ?
#
loop_
_entity_poly.entity_id
_entity_poly.type
_entity_poly.pdbx_seq_one_letter_code
_entity_poly.pdbx_strand_id
1 'polypeptide(L)'
;MFQCVEQCDGSVEVFNNFMAVLRQPSKCDEPDNFCLKGTISLALGMTIKYARNSLGLGISHELDEIELVNDGIKNMAFEYMQAFIVKAPAFFEFPFSIDVVDSLIKNFICYFRDKLVEMCNLCEEELYSLLMQHDKTAHQQMADDGASMPWQNHHYHRFRFPGPVKTGTGPGPARTLMHRL
;
A
#
# COMPACT_ATOMS: atom_id res chain seq x y z
N MET A 1 39.76 32.69 -7.78
CA MET A 1 39.94 31.24 -8.01
C MET A 1 39.74 30.58 -6.65
N PHE A 2 38.52 30.16 -6.33
CA PHE A 2 38.21 29.58 -5.02
C PHE A 2 38.63 28.11 -5.04
N GLN A 3 39.63 27.77 -4.23
CA GLN A 3 40.01 26.40 -3.94
C GLN A 3 38.84 25.73 -3.22
N CYS A 4 38.30 24.68 -3.84
CA CYS A 4 37.40 23.73 -3.21
C CYS A 4 38.25 22.97 -2.19
N VAL A 5 38.14 23.33 -0.91
CA VAL A 5 38.82 22.61 0.17
C VAL A 5 38.12 21.28 0.34
N GLU A 6 38.85 20.19 0.08
CA GLU A 6 38.47 18.82 0.37
C GLU A 6 38.03 18.70 1.83
N GLN A 7 36.76 18.38 2.06
CA GLN A 7 36.27 18.05 3.39
C GLN A 7 35.21 16.95 3.30
N CYS A 8 35.64 15.72 3.02
CA CYS A 8 34.77 14.54 3.01
C CYS A 8 35.47 13.25 3.51
N ASP A 9 36.56 13.33 4.28
CA ASP A 9 37.34 12.12 4.61
C ASP A 9 36.63 11.23 5.68
N GLY A 10 35.98 11.83 6.67
CA GLY A 10 35.27 11.09 7.73
C GLY A 10 33.84 10.65 7.37
N SER A 11 33.19 11.28 6.40
CA SER A 11 31.79 10.99 6.06
C SER A 11 31.63 9.62 5.39
N VAL A 12 32.62 9.20 4.61
CA VAL A 12 32.63 7.88 3.96
C VAL A 12 32.83 6.77 5.00
N GLU A 13 33.67 7.01 6.00
CA GLU A 13 33.95 6.05 7.07
C GLU A 13 32.76 5.89 8.02
N VAL A 14 32.11 6.99 8.42
CA VAL A 14 30.84 6.96 9.18
C VAL A 14 29.75 6.25 8.39
N PHE A 15 29.66 6.53 7.09
CA PHE A 15 28.70 5.88 6.20
C PHE A 15 28.93 4.37 6.08
N ASN A 16 30.17 3.95 5.87
CA ASN A 16 30.54 2.54 5.80
C ASN A 16 30.30 1.81 7.13
N ASN A 17 30.59 2.45 8.27
CA ASN A 17 30.30 1.92 9.59
C ASN A 17 28.79 1.78 9.83
N PHE A 18 28.00 2.77 9.43
CA PHE A 18 26.54 2.71 9.50
C PHE A 18 25.99 1.58 8.64
N MET A 19 26.50 1.41 7.43
CA MET A 19 26.15 0.30 6.54
C MET A 19 26.52 -1.07 7.11
N ALA A 20 27.67 -1.16 7.78
CA ALA A 20 28.07 -2.38 8.47
C ALA A 20 27.11 -2.74 9.62
N VAL A 21 26.61 -1.74 10.36
CA VAL A 21 25.62 -1.94 11.43
C VAL A 21 24.27 -2.36 10.85
N LEU A 22 23.81 -1.74 9.76
CA LEU A 22 22.55 -2.13 9.11
C LEU A 22 22.58 -3.56 8.56
N ARG A 23 23.72 -4.00 8.03
CA ARG A 23 23.87 -5.36 7.46
C ARG A 23 23.95 -6.45 8.53
N GLN A 24 24.15 -6.11 9.80
CA GLN A 24 24.14 -7.13 10.85
C GLN A 24 22.73 -7.69 11.02
N PRO A 25 22.58 -9.03 11.14
CA PRO A 25 21.33 -9.63 11.57
C PRO A 25 21.09 -9.20 13.02
N SER A 26 20.00 -8.46 13.26
CA SER A 26 19.61 -8.06 14.60
C SER A 26 19.32 -9.31 15.43
N LYS A 27 20.02 -9.49 16.54
CA LYS A 27 19.73 -10.55 17.53
C LYS A 27 18.43 -10.31 18.34
N CYS A 28 17.70 -9.25 18.03
CA CYS A 28 16.49 -8.83 18.72
C CYS A 28 15.33 -8.83 17.73
N ASP A 29 14.51 -9.89 17.80
CA ASP A 29 13.25 -10.07 17.09
C ASP A 29 12.15 -9.14 17.67
N GLU A 30 12.42 -7.85 17.80
CA GLU A 30 11.36 -6.88 18.12
C GLU A 30 10.80 -6.27 16.84
N PRO A 31 9.46 -6.23 16.68
CA PRO A 31 8.82 -5.80 15.44
C PRO A 31 9.14 -4.35 15.06
N ASP A 32 9.42 -3.48 16.03
CA ASP A 32 9.78 -2.09 15.76
C ASP A 32 11.18 -1.95 15.15
N ASN A 33 12.07 -2.93 15.38
CA ASN A 33 13.46 -2.87 14.96
C ASN A 33 13.62 -3.17 13.45
N PHE A 34 12.78 -4.03 12.87
CA PHE A 34 12.81 -4.29 11.42
C PHE A 34 12.21 -3.11 10.63
N CYS A 35 11.14 -2.49 11.12
CA CYS A 35 10.48 -1.34 10.48
C CYS A 35 11.41 -0.13 10.42
N LEU A 36 12.08 0.17 11.54
CA LEU A 36 13.05 1.26 11.61
C LEU A 36 14.27 0.99 10.71
N LYS A 37 14.82 -0.23 10.76
CA LYS A 37 15.91 -0.65 9.87
C LYS A 37 15.52 -0.54 8.40
N GLY A 38 14.31 -0.98 8.04
CA GLY A 38 13.76 -0.83 6.69
C GLY A 38 13.66 0.63 6.27
N THR A 39 13.13 1.48 7.15
CA THR A 39 13.00 2.92 6.90
C THR A 39 14.35 3.59 6.65
N ILE A 40 15.36 3.19 7.43
CA ILE A 40 16.73 3.67 7.25
C ILE A 40 17.32 3.18 5.92
N SER A 41 17.19 1.89 5.60
CA SER A 41 17.67 1.34 4.32
C SER A 41 17.02 2.04 3.13
N LEU A 42 15.70 2.28 3.20
CA LEU A 42 14.95 3.01 2.17
C LEU A 42 15.50 4.43 2.00
N ALA A 43 15.59 5.19 3.11
CA ALA A 43 16.09 6.56 3.10
C ALA A 43 17.51 6.63 2.52
N LEU A 44 18.31 5.62 2.79
CA LEU A 44 19.67 5.56 2.30
C LEU A 44 19.75 5.27 0.80
N GLY A 45 19.04 4.26 0.30
CA GLY A 45 19.01 3.97 -1.13
C GLY A 45 18.56 5.19 -1.94
N MET A 46 17.55 5.92 -1.43
CA MET A 46 17.12 7.19 -2.00
C MET A 46 18.20 8.27 -1.99
N THR A 47 18.90 8.42 -0.87
CA THR A 47 19.94 9.44 -0.70
C THR A 47 21.14 9.16 -1.60
N ILE A 48 21.57 7.90 -1.72
CA ILE A 48 22.66 7.49 -2.63
C ILE A 48 22.29 7.82 -4.07
N LYS A 49 21.08 7.48 -4.49
CA LYS A 49 20.61 7.76 -5.86
C LYS A 49 20.54 9.25 -6.14
N TYR A 50 20.01 10.04 -5.21
CA TYR A 50 19.99 11.50 -5.29
C TYR A 50 21.42 12.08 -5.37
N ALA A 51 22.33 11.62 -4.52
CA ALA A 51 23.71 12.08 -4.47
C ALA A 51 24.46 11.78 -5.78
N ARG A 52 24.28 10.59 -6.37
CA ARG A 52 24.88 10.25 -7.66
C ARG A 52 24.29 11.08 -8.81
N ASN A 53 22.95 11.20 -8.86
CA ASN A 53 22.27 11.78 -10.02
C ASN A 53 22.20 13.31 -10.00
N SER A 54 21.98 13.92 -8.83
CA SER A 54 21.78 15.37 -8.70
C SER A 54 23.02 16.12 -8.27
N LEU A 55 23.81 15.51 -7.38
CA LEU A 55 25.01 16.16 -6.83
C LEU A 55 26.28 15.77 -7.60
N GLY A 56 26.21 14.75 -8.47
CA GLY A 56 27.37 14.25 -9.21
C GLY A 56 28.46 13.68 -8.28
N LEU A 57 28.08 13.25 -7.07
CA LEU A 57 29.02 12.66 -6.14
C LEU A 57 29.44 11.29 -6.67
N GLY A 58 30.76 11.06 -6.76
CA GLY A 58 31.38 9.80 -7.21
C GLY A 58 31.23 8.65 -6.22
N ILE A 59 30.03 8.47 -5.66
CA ILE A 59 29.73 7.38 -4.72
C ILE A 59 29.83 6.06 -5.48
N SER A 60 30.71 5.17 -4.99
CA SER A 60 30.94 3.83 -5.54
C SER A 60 29.64 3.11 -5.85
N HIS A 61 29.54 2.51 -7.05
CA HIS A 61 28.41 1.67 -7.47
C HIS A 61 28.32 0.33 -6.72
N GLU A 62 29.31 0.00 -5.87
CA GLU A 62 29.26 -1.18 -4.99
C GLU A 62 28.12 -1.11 -3.96
N LEU A 63 27.63 0.11 -3.68
CA LEU A 63 26.40 0.29 -2.92
C LEU A 63 25.21 0.22 -3.87
N ASP A 64 24.54 -0.93 -3.86
CA ASP A 64 23.32 -1.13 -4.63
C ASP A 64 22.16 -0.39 -3.95
N GLU A 65 21.81 0.78 -4.51
CA GLU A 65 20.69 1.58 -4.06
C GLU A 65 19.35 0.88 -4.25
N ILE A 66 19.24 -0.01 -5.25
CA ILE A 66 18.02 -0.73 -5.57
C ILE A 66 17.80 -1.83 -4.53
N GLU A 67 18.86 -2.54 -4.14
CA GLU A 67 18.81 -3.52 -3.04
C GLU A 67 18.32 -2.86 -1.74
N LEU A 68 18.92 -1.71 -1.37
CA LEU A 68 18.53 -0.97 -0.17
C LEU A 68 17.06 -0.51 -0.19
N VAL A 69 16.58 -0.03 -1.34
CA VAL A 69 15.18 0.35 -1.51
C VAL A 69 14.26 -0.86 -1.40
N ASN A 70 14.61 -1.98 -2.03
CA ASN A 70 13.82 -3.22 -1.94
C ASN A 70 13.76 -3.74 -0.50
N ASP A 71 14.88 -3.72 0.22
CA ASP A 71 14.92 -4.10 1.63
C ASP A 71 14.07 -3.17 2.48
N GLY A 72 14.07 -1.88 2.19
CA GLY A 72 13.21 -0.92 2.85
C GLY A 72 11.73 -1.22 2.64
N ILE A 73 11.32 -1.45 1.39
CA ILE A 73 9.93 -1.80 1.04
C ILE A 73 9.49 -3.09 1.74
N LYS A 74 10.30 -4.15 1.65
CA LYS A 74 10.01 -5.46 2.28
C LYS A 74 9.85 -5.36 3.80
N ASN A 75 10.58 -4.43 4.42
CA ASN A 75 10.56 -4.23 5.86
C ASN A 75 9.58 -3.11 6.29
N MET A 76 8.52 -2.88 5.51
CA MET A 76 7.39 -2.00 5.90
C MET A 76 7.79 -0.55 6.20
N ALA A 77 8.79 -0.03 5.48
CA ALA A 77 9.29 1.34 5.68
C ALA A 77 8.20 2.41 5.48
N PHE A 78 7.32 2.23 4.49
CA PHE A 78 6.27 3.19 4.19
C PHE A 78 5.18 3.22 5.26
N GLU A 79 4.81 2.07 5.78
CA GLU A 79 3.85 1.91 6.87
C GLU A 79 4.40 2.48 8.16
N TYR A 80 5.69 2.29 8.42
CA TYR A 80 6.37 2.91 9.56
C TYR A 80 6.39 4.44 9.44
N MET A 81 6.76 4.98 8.27
CA MET A 81 6.71 6.42 8.03
C MET A 81 5.30 6.98 8.18
N GLN A 82 4.28 6.29 7.65
CA GLN A 82 2.89 6.69 7.83
C GLN A 82 2.49 6.69 9.31
N ALA A 83 2.82 5.64 10.05
CA ALA A 83 2.54 5.55 11.48
C ALA A 83 3.24 6.67 12.25
N PHE A 84 4.48 7.00 11.90
CA PHE A 84 5.23 8.10 12.49
C PHE A 84 4.53 9.45 12.25
N ILE A 85 4.12 9.75 11.01
CA ILE A 85 3.42 11.00 10.64
C ILE A 85 2.08 11.12 11.36
N VAL A 86 1.30 10.04 11.43
CA VAL A 86 -0.07 10.05 11.95
C VAL A 86 -0.11 9.98 13.48
N LYS A 87 0.75 9.15 14.09
CA LYS A 87 0.65 8.80 15.51
C LYS A 87 1.61 9.59 16.40
N ALA A 88 2.71 10.12 15.88
CA ALA A 88 3.67 10.86 16.70
C ALA A 88 3.22 12.32 16.84
N PRO A 89 2.79 12.78 18.04
CA PRO A 89 2.31 14.14 18.23
C PRO A 89 3.39 15.19 17.94
N ALA A 90 4.64 14.83 18.28
CA ALA A 90 5.81 15.67 18.08
C ALA A 90 6.23 15.81 16.60
N PHE A 91 5.66 15.03 15.68
CA PHE A 91 6.03 15.11 14.26
C PHE A 91 5.84 16.53 13.70
N PHE A 92 4.71 17.17 14.05
CA PHE A 92 4.38 18.52 13.60
C PHE A 92 5.02 19.63 14.43
N GLU A 93 5.67 19.30 15.56
CA GLU A 93 6.39 20.28 16.39
C GLU A 93 7.72 20.70 15.75
N PHE A 94 8.27 19.87 14.86
CA PHE A 94 9.55 20.11 14.20
C PHE A 94 9.35 20.27 12.68
N PRO A 95 9.44 21.50 12.14
CA PRO A 95 9.30 21.75 10.70
C PRO A 95 10.26 20.91 9.83
N PHE A 96 11.47 20.68 10.34
CA PHE A 96 12.46 19.83 9.70
C PHE A 96 11.97 18.40 9.44
N SER A 97 11.15 17.83 10.33
CA SER A 97 10.59 16.48 10.16
C SER A 97 9.70 16.38 8.92
N ILE A 98 8.94 17.44 8.64
CA ILE A 98 8.08 17.52 7.45
C ILE A 98 8.96 17.61 6.20
N ASP A 99 9.97 18.47 6.20
CA ASP A 99 10.87 18.67 5.06
C ASP A 99 11.64 17.39 4.70
N VAL A 100 12.08 16.64 5.71
CA VAL A 100 12.79 15.36 5.51
C VAL A 100 11.86 14.32 4.87
N VAL A 101 10.66 14.13 5.41
CA VAL A 101 9.70 13.16 4.88
C VAL A 101 9.26 13.54 3.46
N ASP A 102 8.95 14.82 3.23
CA ASP A 102 8.57 15.32 1.91
C ASP A 102 9.69 15.12 0.88
N SER A 103 10.94 15.41 1.26
CA SER A 103 12.11 15.18 0.41
C SER A 103 12.33 13.70 0.10
N LEU A 104 12.14 12.82 1.10
CA LEU A 104 12.21 11.37 0.90
C LEU A 104 11.15 10.89 -0.08
N ILE A 105 9.89 11.27 0.11
CA ILE A 105 8.80 10.86 -0.79
C ILE A 105 9.04 11.37 -2.22
N LYS A 106 9.44 12.63 -2.38
CA LYS A 106 9.78 13.19 -3.70
C LYS A 106 10.94 12.46 -4.35
N ASN A 107 12.01 12.18 -3.61
CA ASN A 107 13.16 11.43 -4.13
C ASN A 107 12.76 10.01 -4.56
N PHE A 108 11.89 9.34 -3.81
CA PHE A 108 11.37 8.03 -4.20
C PHE A 108 10.65 8.10 -5.55
N ILE A 109 9.71 9.03 -5.70
CA ILE A 109 8.92 9.20 -6.93
C ILE A 109 9.81 9.58 -8.12
N CYS A 110 10.80 10.43 -7.91
CA CYS A 110 11.69 10.91 -8.96
C CYS A 110 12.67 9.84 -9.45
N TYR A 111 13.29 9.08 -8.54
CA TYR A 111 14.37 8.16 -8.90
C TYR A 111 13.98 6.69 -9.00
N PHE A 112 12.87 6.29 -8.38
CA PHE A 112 12.42 4.91 -8.31
C PHE A 112 11.01 4.75 -8.89
N ARG A 113 10.71 5.49 -9.97
CA ARG A 113 9.42 5.44 -10.67
C ARG A 113 9.04 4.01 -11.08
N ASP A 114 9.99 3.23 -11.58
CA ASP A 114 9.72 1.85 -12.00
C ASP A 114 9.29 0.97 -10.82
N LYS A 115 9.85 1.22 -9.62
CA LYS A 115 9.41 0.54 -8.40
C LYS A 115 8.03 0.99 -7.93
N LEU A 116 7.68 2.26 -8.09
CA LEU A 116 6.32 2.71 -7.83
C LEU A 116 5.32 1.96 -8.74
N VAL A 117 5.62 1.83 -10.03
CA VAL A 117 4.78 1.09 -10.98
C VAL A 117 4.70 -0.39 -10.61
N GLU A 118 5.82 -1.02 -10.25
CA GLU A 118 5.85 -2.41 -9.78
C GLU A 118 4.98 -2.62 -8.55
N MET A 119 5.09 -1.74 -7.55
CA MET A 119 4.24 -1.79 -6.35
C MET A 119 2.76 -1.63 -6.68
N CYS A 120 2.40 -0.68 -7.58
CA CYS A 120 1.02 -0.51 -8.01
C CYS A 120 0.47 -1.77 -8.70
N ASN A 121 1.24 -2.36 -9.61
CA ASN A 121 0.83 -3.59 -10.31
C ASN A 121 0.61 -4.75 -9.33
N LEU A 122 1.51 -4.91 -8.36
CA LEU A 122 1.37 -5.94 -7.32
C LEU A 122 0.09 -5.73 -6.49
N CYS A 123 -0.21 -4.49 -6.10
CA CYS A 123 -1.46 -4.19 -5.39
C CYS A 123 -2.71 -4.48 -6.23
N GLU A 124 -2.69 -4.19 -7.53
CA GLU A 124 -3.80 -4.50 -8.45
C GLU A 124 -4.00 -6.01 -8.63
N GLU A 125 -2.90 -6.77 -8.79
CA GLU A 125 -2.92 -8.22 -8.89
C GLU A 125 -3.46 -8.88 -7.60
N GLU A 126 -3.02 -8.42 -6.44
CA GLU A 126 -3.52 -8.89 -5.14
C GLU A 126 -5.01 -8.59 -4.98
N LEU A 127 -5.45 -7.38 -5.32
CA LEU A 127 -6.86 -6.99 -5.25
C LEU A 127 -7.73 -7.85 -6.18
N TYR A 128 -7.25 -8.09 -7.41
CA TYR A 128 -7.94 -8.95 -8.37
C TYR A 128 -8.05 -10.39 -7.87
N SER A 129 -6.98 -10.93 -7.27
CA SER A 129 -6.97 -12.26 -6.66
C SER A 129 -8.01 -12.39 -5.55
N LEU A 130 -8.11 -11.38 -4.67
CA LEU A 130 -9.11 -11.35 -3.59
C LEU A 130 -10.55 -11.32 -4.12
N LEU A 131 -10.81 -10.54 -5.17
CA LEU A 131 -12.12 -10.48 -5.83
C LEU A 131 -12.51 -11.84 -6.43
N MET A 132 -11.57 -12.50 -7.13
CA MET A 132 -11.81 -13.82 -7.72
C MET A 132 -12.03 -14.91 -6.66
N GLN A 133 -11.40 -14.79 -5.48
CA GLN A 133 -11.67 -15.70 -4.35
C GLN A 133 -13.08 -15.48 -3.79
N HIS A 134 -13.51 -14.23 -3.62
CA HIS A 134 -14.83 -13.90 -3.12
C HIS A 134 -15.95 -14.44 -4.02
N ASP A 135 -15.81 -14.31 -5.35
CA ASP A 135 -16.78 -14.84 -6.32
C ASP A 135 -16.87 -16.37 -6.30
N LYS A 136 -15.74 -17.06 -6.10
CA LYS A 136 -15.70 -18.52 -5.93
C LYS A 136 -16.41 -18.96 -4.65
N THR A 137 -16.20 -18.27 -3.53
CA THR A 137 -16.91 -18.57 -2.27
C THR A 137 -18.41 -18.29 -2.37
N ALA A 138 -18.82 -17.24 -3.07
CA ALA A 138 -20.24 -16.94 -3.30
C ALA A 138 -20.92 -18.00 -4.18
N HIS A 139 -20.25 -18.45 -5.24
CA HIS A 139 -20.76 -19.55 -6.08
C HIS A 139 -20.77 -20.91 -5.37
N GLN A 140 -19.82 -21.17 -4.48
CA GLN A 140 -19.79 -22.39 -3.66
C GLN A 140 -20.93 -22.39 -2.63
N GLN A 141 -21.20 -21.26 -1.97
CA GLN A 141 -22.34 -21.12 -1.04
C GLN A 141 -23.70 -21.26 -1.74
N MET A 142 -23.86 -20.73 -2.95
CA MET A 142 -25.07 -20.95 -3.75
C MET A 142 -25.25 -22.42 -4.19
N ALA A 143 -24.16 -23.16 -4.40
CA ALA A 143 -24.21 -24.58 -4.72
C ALA A 143 -24.55 -25.46 -3.49
N ASP A 144 -24.03 -25.12 -2.31
CA ASP A 144 -24.34 -25.82 -1.06
C ASP A 144 -25.76 -25.52 -0.54
N ASP A 145 -26.23 -24.27 -0.65
CA ASP A 145 -27.62 -23.91 -0.28
C ASP A 145 -28.65 -24.45 -1.28
N GLY A 146 -28.24 -24.72 -2.52
CA GLY A 146 -29.05 -25.39 -3.54
C GLY A 146 -29.20 -26.91 -3.33
N ALA A 147 -28.42 -27.52 -2.43
CA ALA A 147 -28.46 -28.95 -2.14
C ALA A 147 -29.43 -29.35 -1.00
N SER A 148 -30.12 -28.38 -0.37
CA SER A 148 -31.10 -28.63 0.69
C SER A 148 -32.50 -28.15 0.30
N MET A 149 -33.16 -28.88 -0.61
CA MET A 149 -34.62 -28.83 -0.75
C MET A 149 -35.22 -30.25 -0.71
N PRO A 150 -35.97 -30.60 0.36
CA PRO A 150 -36.66 -31.87 0.47
C PRO A 150 -38.02 -31.76 -0.22
N TRP A 151 -38.11 -32.11 -1.49
CA TRP A 151 -39.40 -32.33 -2.14
C TRP A 151 -39.47 -33.73 -2.72
N GLN A 152 -39.79 -34.69 -1.86
CA GLN A 152 -40.59 -35.84 -2.27
C GLN A 152 -41.75 -36.05 -1.30
N ASN A 153 -42.94 -36.16 -1.90
CA ASN A 153 -44.21 -36.62 -1.36
C ASN A 153 -45.04 -35.63 -0.53
N HIS A 154 -46.08 -35.06 -1.14
CA HIS A 154 -47.44 -35.57 -0.89
C HIS A 154 -48.48 -35.11 -1.92
N HIS A 155 -49.20 -36.13 -2.42
CA HIS A 155 -50.59 -36.19 -2.87
C HIS A 155 -51.23 -35.05 -3.68
N TYR A 156 -51.59 -35.44 -4.90
CA TYR A 156 -52.69 -34.93 -5.72
C TYR A 156 -53.95 -34.58 -4.91
N HIS A 157 -54.45 -33.36 -5.07
CA HIS A 157 -55.89 -33.14 -5.22
C HIS A 157 -56.17 -32.13 -6.33
N ARG A 158 -56.91 -32.62 -7.33
CA ARG A 158 -57.38 -31.94 -8.52
C ARG A 158 -58.64 -31.16 -8.16
N PHE A 159 -58.65 -29.83 -8.33
CA PHE A 159 -59.91 -29.09 -8.51
C PHE A 159 -59.77 -28.04 -9.63
N ARG A 160 -60.88 -27.94 -10.37
CA ARG A 160 -61.05 -27.35 -11.70
C ARG A 160 -61.46 -25.87 -11.58
N PHE A 161 -61.03 -25.06 -12.54
CA PHE A 161 -61.30 -23.63 -12.75
C PHE A 161 -62.78 -23.20 -12.63
N PRO A 162 -63.03 -21.88 -12.44
CA PRO A 162 -63.66 -21.16 -13.57
C PRO A 162 -63.03 -19.78 -13.88
N GLY A 163 -62.86 -19.52 -15.18
CA GLY A 163 -63.41 -18.33 -15.86
C GLY A 163 -62.75 -16.94 -15.67
N PRO A 164 -62.53 -16.17 -16.76
CA PRO A 164 -61.94 -14.81 -16.72
C PRO A 164 -63.01 -13.70 -16.79
N VAL A 165 -62.91 -12.60 -16.01
CA VAL A 165 -63.56 -11.30 -16.31
C VAL A 165 -62.76 -10.09 -15.77
N LYS A 166 -62.91 -8.98 -16.50
CA LYS A 166 -62.17 -7.71 -16.67
C LYS A 166 -62.28 -6.63 -15.55
N THR A 167 -61.40 -5.63 -15.70
CA THR A 167 -61.51 -4.15 -15.46
C THR A 167 -61.42 -3.54 -14.06
N GLY A 168 -60.58 -2.49 -13.91
CA GLY A 168 -60.94 -1.28 -13.15
C GLY A 168 -59.83 -0.53 -12.38
N THR A 169 -59.45 0.66 -12.88
CA THR A 169 -59.17 1.94 -12.16
C THR A 169 -58.15 1.96 -11.00
N GLY A 170 -56.99 2.62 -11.12
CA GLY A 170 -56.83 4.06 -10.88
C GLY A 170 -55.53 4.38 -10.08
N PRO A 171 -55.10 5.66 -9.94
CA PRO A 171 -53.69 6.06 -10.05
C PRO A 171 -53.00 6.46 -8.73
N GLY A 172 -51.67 6.27 -8.64
CA GLY A 172 -50.82 6.87 -7.61
C GLY A 172 -50.10 8.12 -8.14
N PRO A 173 -50.16 9.28 -7.46
CA PRO A 173 -49.49 10.49 -7.92
C PRO A 173 -48.03 10.58 -7.46
N ALA A 174 -47.33 11.45 -8.18
CA ALA A 174 -45.90 11.65 -8.25
C ALA A 174 -45.31 12.58 -7.17
N ARG A 175 -43.97 12.45 -7.02
CA ARG A 175 -42.93 13.46 -6.78
C ARG A 175 -43.36 14.86 -6.33
N THR A 176 -42.70 15.36 -5.27
CA THR A 176 -42.11 16.71 -5.30
C THR A 176 -40.80 16.81 -4.49
N LEU A 177 -39.80 17.38 -5.17
CA LEU A 177 -38.58 18.03 -4.67
C LEU A 177 -38.91 19.16 -3.68
N MET A 178 -38.01 19.51 -2.77
CA MET A 178 -37.67 20.93 -2.49
C MET A 178 -36.39 21.03 -1.64
N HIS A 179 -35.44 21.80 -2.18
CA HIS A 179 -34.29 22.44 -1.56
C HIS A 179 -34.68 23.36 -0.38
N ARG A 180 -33.73 23.56 0.55
CA ARG A 180 -33.34 24.83 1.22
C ARG A 180 -32.15 24.48 2.14
N LEU A 181 -30.93 24.96 1.85
CA LEU A 181 -30.36 26.22 2.37
C LEU A 181 -30.66 26.42 3.86
#